data_AF-M5AIF2-F1
#
_entry.id   AF-M5AIF2-F1
#
_cell.length_a   1.000
_cell.length_b   1.000
_cell.length_c   1.000
_cell.angle_alpha   90.00
_cell.angle_beta   90.00
_cell.angle_gamma   90.00
#
_symmetry.space_group_name_H-M   'P 1'
#
loop_
_entity.id
_entity.type
_entity.pdbx_description
1 polymer ?
#
loop_
_entity_poly.entity_id
_entity_poly.type
_entity_poly.pdbx_seq_one_letter_code
_entity_poly.pdbx_strand_id
1 'polypeptide(L)'
;MNEQSAAKYLLEHKLKYFLLLTLTFILFFMLQTGNVLASTNKISDTNQSVTSVTIPEYEQNIHETKEITTDDLSKMLNRKSTFILFIGYKECPYCREFSKTLRTFLNETGLPVYYLNLRNPTPVNLHSNAVLFLKNKIKLRGTPTLALIKRNKVIHEYLGTITLNQLKTLKKYKYTLM
;
A
#
# COMPACT_ATOMS: atom_id res chain seq x y z
N MET A 1 61.07 -26.30 -40.63
CA MET A 1 59.67 -26.13 -40.14
C MET A 1 59.42 -24.63 -40.09
N ASN A 2 58.50 -24.13 -40.92
CA ASN A 2 58.39 -22.72 -41.32
C ASN A 2 57.53 -21.88 -40.36
N GLU A 3 58.00 -20.67 -40.03
CA GLU A 3 57.35 -19.71 -39.11
C GLU A 3 55.86 -19.43 -39.46
N GLN A 4 55.52 -19.41 -40.75
CA GLN A 4 54.14 -19.20 -41.21
C GLN A 4 53.18 -20.32 -40.79
N SER A 5 53.65 -21.57 -40.66
CA SER A 5 52.81 -22.69 -40.26
C SER A 5 52.53 -22.70 -38.74
N ALA A 6 53.47 -22.20 -37.93
CA ALA A 6 53.27 -22.05 -36.49
C ALA A 6 52.27 -20.94 -36.16
N ALA A 7 52.31 -19.80 -36.86
CA ALA A 7 51.37 -18.70 -36.66
C ALA A 7 49.93 -19.08 -37.03
N LYS A 8 49.74 -19.81 -38.13
CA LYS A 8 48.42 -20.33 -38.54
C LYS A 8 47.88 -21.36 -37.53
N TYR A 9 48.75 -22.24 -37.03
CA TYR A 9 48.38 -23.21 -35.98
C TYR A 9 47.98 -22.52 -34.67
N LEU A 10 48.74 -21.51 -34.24
CA LEU A 10 48.43 -20.70 -33.06
C LEU A 10 47.11 -19.92 -33.21
N LEU A 11 46.82 -19.40 -34.41
CA LEU A 11 45.57 -18.67 -34.68
C LEU A 11 44.35 -19.59 -34.66
N GLU A 12 44.44 -20.75 -35.32
CA GLU A 12 43.40 -21.79 -35.30
C GLU A 12 43.14 -22.31 -33.89
N HIS A 13 44.20 -22.51 -33.10
CA HIS A 13 44.07 -22.98 -31.73
C HIS A 13 43.49 -21.92 -30.79
N LYS A 14 43.85 -20.63 -30.96
CA LYS A 14 43.24 -19.51 -30.23
C LYS A 14 41.77 -19.31 -30.61
N LEU A 15 41.43 -19.49 -31.89
CA LEU A 15 40.05 -19.37 -32.37
C LEU A 15 39.17 -20.51 -31.83
N LYS A 16 39.66 -21.75 -31.85
CA LYS A 16 38.97 -22.90 -31.25
C LYS A 16 38.81 -22.75 -29.73
N TYR A 17 39.84 -22.24 -29.05
CA TYR A 17 39.79 -22.00 -27.61
C TYR A 17 38.82 -20.87 -27.25
N PHE A 18 38.78 -19.80 -28.06
CA PHE A 18 37.80 -18.72 -27.91
C PHE A 18 36.37 -19.22 -28.13
N LEU A 19 36.13 -20.01 -29.18
CA LEU A 19 34.83 -20.65 -29.43
C LEU A 19 34.42 -21.55 -28.27
N LEU A 20 35.33 -22.37 -27.74
CA LEU A 20 35.07 -23.24 -26.59
C LEU A 20 34.72 -22.43 -25.32
N LEU A 21 35.45 -21.36 -25.04
CA LEU A 21 35.16 -20.46 -23.92
C LEU A 21 33.78 -19.81 -24.05
N THR A 22 33.42 -19.31 -25.23
CA THR A 22 32.10 -18.72 -25.46
C THR A 22 30.97 -19.74 -25.27
N LEU A 23 31.16 -20.99 -25.70
CA LEU A 23 30.17 -22.06 -25.54
C LEU A 23 29.95 -22.41 -24.06
N THR A 24 31.03 -22.45 -23.27
CA THR A 24 30.94 -22.69 -21.82
C THR A 24 30.26 -21.55 -21.06
N PHE A 25 30.50 -20.30 -21.48
CA PHE A 25 29.87 -19.12 -20.86
C PHE A 25 28.37 -19.06 -21.15
N ILE A 26 27.95 -19.39 -22.37
CA ILE A 26 26.53 -19.48 -22.75
C ILE A 26 25.82 -20.58 -21.96
N LEU A 27 26.46 -21.75 -21.80
CA LEU A 27 25.90 -22.85 -21.01
C LEU A 27 25.72 -22.44 -19.53
N PHE A 28 26.69 -21.75 -18.94
CA PHE A 28 26.59 -21.23 -17.57
C PHE A 28 25.48 -20.18 -17.40
N PHE A 29 25.22 -19.36 -18.43
CA PHE A 29 24.14 -18.38 -18.41
C PHE A 29 22.74 -19.04 -18.44
N MET A 30 22.60 -20.16 -19.15
CA MET A 30 21.35 -20.93 -19.21
C MET A 30 21.03 -21.70 -17.91
N LEU A 31 22.02 -21.95 -17.05
CA LEU A 31 21.81 -22.57 -15.74
C LEU A 31 21.23 -21.61 -14.69
N GLN A 32 21.26 -20.29 -14.91
CA GLN A 32 20.72 -19.32 -13.95
C GLN A 32 19.23 -19.00 -14.15
N THR A 33 18.59 -19.46 -15.23
CA THR A 33 17.15 -19.18 -15.49
C THR A 33 16.18 -20.22 -14.89
N GLY A 34 16.69 -21.20 -14.15
CA GLY A 34 15.87 -22.20 -13.45
C GLY A 34 15.64 -21.85 -11.99
N ASN A 35 14.83 -20.81 -11.71
CA ASN A 35 14.03 -20.61 -10.48
C ASN A 35 13.39 -19.21 -10.46
N VAL A 36 12.71 -18.80 -11.54
CA VAL A 36 11.58 -17.90 -11.36
C VAL A 36 10.41 -18.80 -11.03
N LEU A 37 10.25 -19.08 -9.73
CA LEU A 37 8.96 -19.52 -9.23
C LEU A 37 8.01 -18.38 -9.58
N ALA A 38 7.27 -18.56 -10.68
CA ALA A 38 6.03 -17.86 -10.87
C ALA A 38 5.25 -18.16 -9.59
N SER A 39 5.25 -17.19 -8.68
CA SER A 39 4.25 -17.11 -7.64
C SER A 39 2.95 -16.88 -8.39
N THR A 40 2.40 -17.95 -8.96
CA THR A 40 0.97 -18.12 -9.00
C THR A 40 0.59 -17.96 -7.54
N ASN A 41 0.17 -16.75 -7.17
CA ASN A 41 -0.75 -16.61 -6.07
C ASN A 41 -1.80 -17.66 -6.39
N LYS A 42 -1.74 -18.79 -5.69
CA LYS A 42 -2.93 -19.56 -5.41
C LYS A 42 -3.88 -18.50 -4.90
N ILE A 43 -4.82 -18.12 -5.75
CA ILE A 43 -6.10 -17.66 -5.28
C ILE A 43 -6.55 -18.85 -4.46
N SER A 44 -6.21 -18.80 -3.18
CA SER A 44 -6.88 -19.54 -2.15
C SER A 44 -8.29 -18.97 -2.18
N ASP A 45 -9.10 -19.51 -3.09
CA ASP A 45 -10.54 -19.66 -2.88
C ASP A 45 -10.71 -20.61 -1.69
N THR A 46 -10.28 -20.16 -0.54
CA THR A 46 -10.87 -20.55 0.73
C THR A 46 -11.94 -19.50 0.94
N ASN A 47 -13.21 -19.89 0.84
CA ASN A 47 -14.33 -19.16 1.43
C ASN A 47 -14.15 -19.14 2.95
N GLN A 48 -13.12 -18.45 3.41
CA GLN A 48 -12.86 -18.11 4.80
C GLN A 48 -13.34 -16.67 4.94
N SER A 49 -14.41 -16.47 5.70
CA SER A 49 -14.92 -15.13 5.97
C SER A 49 -13.82 -14.32 6.63
N VAL A 50 -13.20 -13.40 5.89
CA VAL A 50 -12.13 -12.48 6.32
C VAL A 50 -12.51 -11.71 7.59
N THR A 51 -13.81 -11.60 7.86
CA THR A 51 -14.37 -11.00 9.06
C THR A 51 -15.73 -11.61 9.38
N SER A 52 -16.10 -11.67 10.65
CA SER A 52 -17.47 -11.93 11.11
C SER A 52 -18.28 -10.64 11.28
N VAL A 53 -17.65 -9.47 11.16
CA VAL A 53 -18.29 -8.17 11.37
C VAL A 53 -19.25 -7.90 10.23
N THR A 54 -20.52 -7.69 10.57
CA THR A 54 -21.59 -7.33 9.66
C THR A 54 -21.55 -5.84 9.29
N ILE A 55 -22.30 -5.44 8.25
CA ILE A 55 -22.41 -4.02 7.88
C ILE A 55 -22.98 -3.16 9.03
N PRO A 56 -24.07 -3.55 9.72
CA PRO A 56 -24.58 -2.78 10.85
C PRO A 56 -23.57 -2.67 12.01
N GLU A 57 -22.83 -3.74 12.31
CA GLU A 57 -21.78 -3.69 13.32
C GLU A 57 -20.62 -2.77 12.92
N TYR A 58 -20.26 -2.74 11.63
CA TYR A 58 -19.27 -1.79 11.11
C TYR A 58 -19.73 -0.35 11.31
N GLU A 59 -20.96 -0.03 10.90
CA GLU A 59 -21.55 1.31 11.06
C GLU A 59 -21.58 1.71 12.55
N GLN A 60 -21.96 0.78 13.43
CA GLN A 60 -21.90 0.99 14.87
C GLN A 60 -20.47 1.15 15.39
N ASN A 61 -19.48 0.42 14.87
CA ASN A 61 -18.10 0.53 15.33
C ASN A 61 -17.48 1.89 14.97
N ILE A 62 -17.94 2.54 13.90
CA ILE A 62 -17.41 3.82 13.42
C ILE A 62 -18.30 5.02 13.79
N HIS A 63 -19.37 4.83 14.57
CA HIS A 63 -20.37 5.87 14.84
C HIS A 63 -19.81 7.16 15.48
N GLU A 64 -18.70 7.08 16.23
CA GLU A 64 -18.05 8.27 16.81
C GLU A 64 -17.15 9.03 15.81
N THR A 65 -16.95 8.48 14.60
CA THR A 65 -16.23 9.18 13.54
C THR A 65 -17.10 10.29 12.93
N LYS A 66 -16.43 11.31 12.37
CA LYS A 66 -17.10 12.41 11.65
C LYS A 66 -17.05 12.12 10.16
N GLU A 67 -18.15 11.65 9.58
CA GLU A 67 -18.22 11.43 8.13
C GLU A 67 -18.03 12.76 7.38
N ILE A 68 -17.23 12.73 6.32
CA ILE A 68 -16.93 13.88 5.46
C ILE A 68 -17.02 13.51 3.99
N THR A 69 -17.27 14.51 3.16
CA THR A 69 -17.19 14.41 1.70
C THR A 69 -15.79 14.75 1.19
N THR A 70 -15.54 14.53 -0.10
CA THR A 70 -14.32 15.03 -0.76
C THR A 70 -14.23 16.55 -0.75
N ASP A 71 -15.36 17.26 -0.74
CA ASP A 71 -15.39 18.73 -0.67
C ASP A 71 -15.02 19.24 0.73
N ASP A 72 -15.45 18.53 1.78
CA ASP A 72 -15.05 18.85 3.15
C ASP A 72 -13.56 18.59 3.35
N LEU A 73 -13.04 17.46 2.84
CA LEU A 73 -11.61 17.20 2.81
C LEU A 73 -10.85 18.32 2.06
N SER A 74 -11.38 18.77 0.93
CA SER A 74 -10.82 19.88 0.15
C SER A 74 -10.71 21.17 0.99
N LYS A 75 -11.77 21.51 1.74
CA LYS A 75 -11.79 22.67 2.65
C LYS A 75 -10.78 22.51 3.80
N MET A 76 -10.69 21.34 4.41
CA MET A 76 -9.74 21.06 5.49
C MET A 76 -8.28 21.18 5.03
N LEU A 77 -7.98 20.69 3.82
CA LEU A 77 -6.66 20.84 3.19
C LEU A 77 -6.35 22.31 2.88
N ASN A 78 -7.31 23.09 2.39
CA ASN A 78 -7.12 24.52 2.14
C ASN A 78 -6.82 25.29 3.45
N ARG A 79 -7.47 24.92 4.54
CA ARG A 79 -7.23 25.48 5.89
C ARG A 79 -5.93 24.99 6.54
N LYS A 80 -5.21 24.05 5.91
CA LYS A 80 -4.01 23.40 6.47
C LYS A 80 -4.27 22.81 7.86
N SER A 81 -5.47 22.25 8.07
CA SER A 81 -5.89 21.65 9.33
C SER A 81 -4.98 20.47 9.73
N THR A 82 -5.02 20.11 11.02
CA THR A 82 -4.46 18.85 11.52
C THR A 82 -5.61 17.92 11.86
N PHE A 83 -5.61 16.71 11.33
CA PHE A 83 -6.72 15.76 11.50
C PHE A 83 -6.29 14.31 11.25
N ILE A 84 -7.03 13.37 11.82
CA ILE A 84 -6.91 11.95 11.52
C ILE A 84 -8.00 11.60 10.49
N LEU A 85 -7.62 10.95 9.40
CA LEU A 85 -8.51 10.53 8.33
C LEU A 85 -8.53 9.01 8.24
N PHE A 86 -9.70 8.41 8.41
CA PHE A 86 -10.00 7.02 8.11
C PHE A 86 -10.70 6.93 6.74
N ILE A 87 -10.18 6.09 5.85
CA ILE A 87 -10.69 5.87 4.50
C ILE A 87 -11.15 4.41 4.38
N GLY A 88 -12.43 4.22 4.07
CA GLY A 88 -13.06 2.89 4.03
C GLY A 88 -14.43 2.92 3.36
N TYR A 89 -15.15 1.80 3.45
CA TYR A 89 -16.56 1.65 3.05
C TYR A 89 -17.11 0.34 3.63
N LYS A 90 -18.44 0.24 3.81
CA LYS A 90 -19.07 -0.83 4.58
C LYS A 90 -18.99 -2.22 3.92
N GLU A 91 -18.95 -2.27 2.60
CA GLU A 91 -18.85 -3.53 1.84
C GLU A 91 -17.44 -4.15 1.92
N CYS A 92 -16.42 -3.38 2.31
CA CYS A 92 -15.03 -3.82 2.44
C CYS A 92 -14.83 -4.72 3.67
N PRO A 93 -14.58 -6.05 3.52
CA PRO A 93 -14.46 -6.95 4.67
C PRO A 93 -13.28 -6.62 5.58
N TYR A 94 -12.14 -6.18 5.03
CA TYR A 94 -10.99 -5.74 5.82
C TYR A 94 -11.27 -4.46 6.62
N CYS A 95 -12.10 -3.57 6.08
CA CYS A 95 -12.52 -2.34 6.76
C CYS A 95 -13.45 -2.68 7.93
N ARG A 96 -14.34 -3.65 7.73
CA ARG A 96 -15.18 -4.19 8.80
C ARG A 96 -14.36 -4.85 9.90
N GLU A 97 -13.35 -5.64 9.56
CA GLU A 97 -12.47 -6.23 10.59
C GLU A 97 -11.70 -5.15 11.37
N PHE A 98 -11.10 -4.19 10.67
CA PHE A 98 -10.37 -3.08 11.28
C PHE A 98 -11.27 -2.22 12.20
N SER A 99 -12.57 -2.11 11.91
CA SER A 99 -13.49 -1.30 12.70
C SER A 99 -13.56 -1.70 14.18
N LYS A 100 -13.29 -2.97 14.53
CA LYS A 100 -13.14 -3.43 15.92
C LYS A 100 -12.02 -2.65 16.63
N THR A 101 -10.85 -2.58 16.01
CA THR A 101 -9.68 -1.86 16.53
C THR A 101 -9.93 -0.36 16.56
N LEU A 102 -10.56 0.19 15.52
CA LEU A 102 -10.90 1.60 15.45
C LEU A 102 -11.85 2.01 16.59
N ARG A 103 -12.90 1.21 16.86
CA ARG A 103 -13.83 1.46 17.98
C ARG A 103 -13.12 1.50 19.33
N THR A 104 -12.26 0.52 19.61
CA THR A 104 -11.47 0.53 20.85
C THR A 104 -10.58 1.76 20.94
N PHE A 105 -9.96 2.16 19.83
CA PHE A 105 -9.14 3.37 19.78
C PHE A 105 -9.95 4.65 20.04
N LEU A 106 -11.13 4.80 19.43
CA LEU A 106 -12.01 5.96 19.63
C LEU A 106 -12.40 6.07 21.11
N ASN A 107 -12.96 5.00 21.67
CA ASN A 107 -13.39 4.94 23.07
C ASN A 107 -12.26 5.24 24.07
N GLU A 108 -11.05 4.70 23.83
CA GLU A 108 -9.92 4.85 24.78
C GLU A 108 -9.16 6.18 24.65
N THR A 109 -9.34 6.92 23.56
CA THR A 109 -8.53 8.12 23.30
C THR A 109 -9.35 9.40 23.26
N GLY A 110 -10.60 9.32 22.82
CA GLY A 110 -11.44 10.47 22.49
C GLY A 110 -10.84 11.34 21.39
N LEU A 111 -9.94 10.79 20.56
CA LEU A 111 -9.37 11.54 19.45
C LEU A 111 -10.39 11.64 18.30
N PRO A 112 -10.61 12.84 17.74
CA PRO A 112 -11.51 12.99 16.60
C PRO A 112 -10.90 12.31 15.37
N VAL A 113 -11.67 11.41 14.75
CA VAL A 113 -11.35 10.77 13.48
C VAL A 113 -12.40 11.16 12.45
N TYR A 114 -11.96 11.65 11.31
CA TYR A 114 -12.82 11.91 10.16
C TYR A 114 -12.88 10.68 9.28
N TYR A 115 -14.08 10.35 8.78
CA TYR A 115 -14.31 9.19 7.93
C TYR A 115 -14.67 9.61 6.51
N LEU A 116 -13.93 9.09 5.53
CA LEU A 116 -14.21 9.27 4.12
C LEU A 116 -14.65 7.93 3.51
N ASN A 117 -15.93 7.88 3.12
CA ASN A 117 -16.52 6.73 2.44
C ASN A 117 -16.22 6.76 0.93
N LEU A 118 -15.40 5.82 0.43
CA LEU A 118 -15.03 5.76 -0.99
C LEU A 118 -16.14 5.26 -1.92
N ARG A 119 -17.21 4.68 -1.38
CA ARG A 119 -18.39 4.25 -2.16
C ARG A 119 -19.57 5.22 -2.04
N ASN A 120 -19.35 6.41 -1.48
CA ASN A 120 -20.39 7.43 -1.45
C ASN A 120 -20.74 7.84 -2.89
N PRO A 121 -22.03 7.81 -3.31
CA PRO A 121 -22.44 8.09 -4.68
C PRO A 121 -22.27 9.56 -5.12
N THR A 122 -21.77 10.45 -4.26
CA THR A 122 -21.53 11.85 -4.61
C THR A 122 -20.57 11.98 -5.82
N PRO A 123 -20.87 12.83 -6.82
CA PRO A 123 -20.00 13.06 -7.95
C PRO A 123 -18.58 13.48 -7.52
N VAL A 124 -17.59 12.68 -7.89
CA VAL A 124 -16.19 12.94 -7.56
C VAL A 124 -15.58 13.83 -8.63
N ASN A 125 -15.23 15.07 -8.28
CA ASN A 125 -14.39 15.89 -9.13
C ASN A 125 -12.95 15.35 -9.09
N LEU A 126 -12.52 14.70 -10.17
CA LEU A 126 -11.20 14.07 -10.31
C LEU A 126 -10.03 15.07 -10.21
N HIS A 127 -10.27 16.34 -10.47
CA HIS A 127 -9.28 17.41 -10.38
C HIS A 127 -9.33 18.16 -9.03
N SER A 128 -10.21 17.77 -8.11
CA SER A 128 -10.24 18.36 -6.77
C SER A 128 -8.91 18.15 -6.04
N ASN A 129 -8.52 19.12 -5.23
CA ASN A 129 -7.32 19.03 -4.40
C ASN A 129 -7.41 17.82 -3.44
N ALA A 130 -8.59 17.41 -2.99
CA ALA A 130 -8.81 16.19 -2.21
C ALA A 130 -8.39 14.94 -2.98
N VAL A 131 -8.93 14.72 -4.19
CA VAL A 131 -8.58 13.53 -5.00
C VAL A 131 -7.08 13.52 -5.32
N LEU A 132 -6.51 14.66 -5.69
CA LEU A 132 -5.08 14.79 -5.92
C LEU A 132 -4.25 14.52 -4.65
N PHE A 133 -4.73 14.91 -3.48
CA PHE A 133 -4.07 14.63 -2.21
C PHE A 133 -4.11 13.14 -1.88
N LEU A 134 -5.27 12.49 -2.03
CA LEU A 134 -5.40 11.04 -1.84
C LEU A 134 -4.47 10.27 -2.78
N LYS A 135 -4.40 10.67 -4.06
CA LYS A 135 -3.57 10.03 -5.09
C LYS A 135 -2.07 10.28 -4.90
N ASN A 136 -1.67 11.53 -4.63
CA ASN A 136 -0.25 11.92 -4.73
C ASN A 136 0.45 12.05 -3.38
N LYS A 137 -0.29 12.33 -2.29
CA LYS A 137 0.27 12.53 -0.95
C LYS A 137 0.05 11.32 -0.06
N ILE A 138 -1.19 10.85 0.05
CA ILE A 138 -1.49 9.58 0.72
C ILE A 138 -1.02 8.41 -0.16
N LYS A 139 -1.09 8.52 -1.49
CA LYS A 139 -0.80 7.41 -2.41
C LYS A 139 -1.69 6.20 -2.11
N LEU A 140 -2.97 6.48 -1.91
CA LEU A 140 -3.99 5.49 -1.52
C LEU A 140 -3.93 4.25 -2.41
N ARG A 141 -3.53 3.11 -1.83
CA ARG A 141 -3.42 1.81 -2.54
C ARG A 141 -4.58 0.86 -2.25
N GLY A 142 -5.33 1.11 -1.19
CA GLY A 142 -6.42 0.25 -0.75
C GLY A 142 -7.05 0.74 0.55
N THR A 143 -8.00 -0.04 1.04
CA THR A 143 -8.72 0.21 2.28
C THR A 143 -8.65 -1.01 3.20
N PRO A 144 -8.69 -0.85 4.53
CA PRO A 144 -8.74 0.42 5.25
C PRO A 144 -7.41 1.17 5.21
N THR A 145 -7.47 2.50 5.19
CA THR A 145 -6.31 3.38 5.37
C THR A 145 -6.61 4.38 6.48
N LEU A 146 -5.68 4.55 7.43
CA LEU A 146 -5.76 5.59 8.46
C LEU A 146 -4.53 6.47 8.39
N ALA A 147 -4.72 7.79 8.29
CA ALA A 147 -3.62 8.74 8.16
C ALA A 147 -3.77 9.92 9.13
N LEU A 148 -2.66 10.33 9.75
CA LEU A 148 -2.56 11.63 10.43
C LEU A 148 -2.03 12.66 9.44
N ILE A 149 -2.81 13.71 9.21
CA ILE A 149 -2.45 14.81 8.34
C ILE A 149 -2.21 16.04 9.21
N LYS A 150 -1.07 16.71 9.05
CA LYS A 150 -0.71 17.96 9.73
C LYS A 150 -0.29 18.99 8.70
N ARG A 151 -1.08 20.05 8.51
CA ARG A 151 -0.77 21.14 7.57
C ARG A 151 -0.42 20.61 6.16
N ASN A 152 -1.27 19.72 5.65
CA ASN A 152 -1.15 19.06 4.34
C ASN A 152 0.07 18.13 4.20
N LYS A 153 0.69 17.71 5.30
CA LYS A 153 1.70 16.65 5.32
C LYS A 153 1.14 15.42 5.98
N VAL A 154 1.32 14.26 5.35
CA VAL A 154 1.02 12.96 5.96
C VAL A 154 2.15 12.65 6.95
N ILE A 155 1.82 12.58 8.23
CA ILE A 155 2.80 12.36 9.32
C ILE A 155 2.86 10.88 9.69
N HIS A 156 1.71 10.22 9.74
CA HIS A 156 1.57 8.78 9.92
C HIS A 156 0.58 8.25 8.90
N GLU A 157 0.85 7.07 8.39
CA GLU A 157 -0.03 6.33 7.49
C GLU A 157 0.01 4.85 7.88
N TYR A 158 -1.18 4.26 8.05
CA TYR A 158 -1.36 2.88 8.39
C TYR A 158 -2.26 2.22 7.34
N LEU A 159 -1.78 1.12 6.76
CA LEU A 159 -2.44 0.40 5.66
C LEU A 159 -2.83 -1.01 6.11
N GLY A 160 -4.07 -1.42 5.86
CA GLY A 160 -4.53 -2.79 6.07
C GLY A 160 -4.75 -3.16 7.54
N THR A 161 -4.17 -4.29 7.98
CA THR A 161 -4.31 -4.79 9.36
C THR A 161 -3.44 -3.98 10.32
N ILE A 162 -4.08 -3.15 11.14
CA ILE A 162 -3.40 -2.22 12.05
C ILE A 162 -3.75 -2.61 13.49
N THR A 163 -2.73 -2.69 14.34
CA THR A 163 -2.93 -3.03 15.75
C THR A 163 -3.34 -1.81 16.57
N LEU A 164 -4.04 -2.03 17.69
CA LEU A 164 -4.41 -0.96 18.62
C LEU A 164 -3.18 -0.19 19.14
N ASN A 165 -2.07 -0.89 19.39
CA ASN A 165 -0.83 -0.26 19.88
C ASN A 165 -0.24 0.71 18.86
N GLN A 166 -0.30 0.37 17.56
CA GLN A 166 0.10 1.29 16.49
C GLN A 166 -0.78 2.54 16.48
N LEU A 167 -2.11 2.40 16.59
CA LEU A 167 -3.01 3.56 16.65
C LEU A 167 -2.80 4.41 17.90
N LYS A 168 -2.52 3.80 19.06
CA LYS A 168 -2.26 4.52 20.32
C LYS A 168 -1.05 5.46 20.25
N THR A 169 -0.12 5.24 19.31
CA THR A 169 0.98 6.21 19.07
C THR A 169 0.47 7.60 18.65
N LEU A 170 -0.77 7.70 18.15
CA LEU A 170 -1.42 8.96 17.78
C LEU A 170 -1.89 9.78 19.00
N LYS A 171 -1.97 9.19 20.22
CA LYS A 171 -2.36 9.92 21.45
C LYS A 171 -1.51 11.17 21.69
N LYS A 172 -0.25 11.17 21.26
CA LYS A 172 0.66 12.33 21.39
C LYS A 172 0.20 13.58 20.62
N TYR A 173 -0.76 13.45 19.70
CA TYR A 173 -1.31 14.58 18.92
C TYR A 173 -2.63 15.11 19.47
N LYS A 174 -3.12 14.63 20.63
CA LYS A 174 -4.43 15.00 21.19
C LYS A 174 -4.70 16.51 21.23
N TYR A 175 -3.78 17.29 21.79
CA TYR A 175 -3.93 18.74 21.91
C TYR A 175 -3.75 19.51 20.59
N THR A 176 -3.26 18.86 19.52
CA THR A 176 -3.20 19.49 18.19
C THR A 176 -4.48 19.24 17.38
N LEU A 177 -5.31 18.29 17.82
CA LEU A 177 -6.51 17.81 17.13
C LEU A 177 -7.81 18.32 17.75
N MET A 178 -7.77 18.79 19.00
CA MET A 178 -8.86 19.43 19.73
C MET A 178 -8.77 20.94 19.57
#